data_AF-A0A6I3MKP1-F1
#
_entry.id   AF-A0A6I3MKP1-F1
#
_cell.length_a   1.000
_cell.length_b   1.000
_cell.length_c   1.000
_cell.angle_alpha   90.00
_cell.angle_beta   90.00
_cell.angle_gamma   90.00
#
_symmetry.space_group_name_H-M   'P 1'
#
loop_
_entity.id
_entity.type
_entity.pdbx_description
1 polymer ?
#
loop_
_entity_poly.entity_id
_entity_poly.type
_entity_poly.pdbx_seq_one_letter_code
_entity_poly.pdbx_strand_id
1 'polypeptide(L)'
;MKKIFLILVLILAISSCKKADVAATSLGPNIYFESPQPINDSELDHFPNKFKGLYMDKDSTFLRINENVAQYEKYYKLKIHKDVLDSLPPGDIIKDNKLVVKEWGQTFDMYPKGDSILLVSKSIDTIFRFSYYQKAKRINGDLVISKKDSIFWNVETFSINNNDLKFRTIGFEDIKKIDSITAVKSKMLDSMSYLLKPTRKEFGRILKIKDLGYLQEFKKVKS
;
A
#
# COMPACT_ATOMS: atom_id res chain seq x y z
N MET A 1 -1.66 -1.10 49.66
CA MET A 1 -2.43 -0.45 48.56
C MET A 1 -1.59 0.37 47.56
N LYS A 2 -0.29 0.62 47.77
CA LYS A 2 0.56 1.30 46.76
C LYS A 2 1.21 0.38 45.71
N LYS A 3 1.38 -0.92 46.02
CA LYS A 3 2.01 -1.90 45.11
C LYS A 3 1.07 -2.40 44.01
N ILE A 4 -0.25 -2.40 44.24
CA ILE A 4 -1.26 -2.81 43.25
C ILE A 4 -1.43 -1.73 42.16
N PHE A 5 -1.30 -0.45 42.53
CA PHE A 5 -1.40 0.67 41.59
C PHE A 5 -0.24 0.68 40.57
N LEU A 6 0.95 0.23 40.99
CA LEU A 6 2.14 0.15 40.14
C LEU A 6 2.05 -0.97 39.09
N ILE A 7 1.34 -2.06 39.40
CA ILE A 7 1.12 -3.18 38.47
C ILE A 7 0.08 -2.79 37.40
N LEU A 8 -0.95 -2.00 37.76
CA LEU A 8 -1.97 -1.56 36.81
C LEU A 8 -1.44 -0.55 35.79
N VAL A 9 -0.52 0.34 36.19
CA VAL A 9 0.14 1.29 35.28
C VAL A 9 1.09 0.58 34.32
N LEU A 10 1.73 -0.52 34.75
CA LEU A 10 2.61 -1.31 33.91
C LEU A 10 1.84 -2.09 32.84
N ILE A 11 0.63 -2.58 33.15
CA ILE A 11 -0.22 -3.32 32.20
C ILE A 11 -0.85 -2.40 31.13
N LEU A 12 -1.09 -1.12 31.45
CA LEU A 12 -1.57 -0.13 30.49
C LEU A 12 -0.48 0.40 29.54
N ALA A 13 0.80 0.21 29.88
CA ALA A 13 1.93 0.64 29.04
C ALA A 13 2.28 -0.38 27.92
N ILE A 14 1.78 -1.61 27.99
CA ILE A 14 2.11 -2.70 27.04
C ILE A 14 1.04 -2.93 25.95
N SER A 15 -0.07 -2.18 25.97
CA SER A 15 -1.10 -2.24 24.91
C SER A 15 -0.88 -1.26 23.75
N SER A 16 0.19 -0.45 23.76
CA SER A 16 0.62 0.30 22.58
C SER A 16 1.56 -0.51 21.69
N CYS A 17 1.16 -1.73 21.31
CA CYS A 17 1.72 -2.38 20.14
C CYS A 17 0.94 -1.85 18.92
N LYS A 18 1.30 -0.65 18.44
CA LYS A 18 1.03 -0.29 17.04
C LYS A 18 1.88 -1.25 16.23
N LYS A 19 1.30 -2.36 15.78
CA LYS A 19 1.92 -3.17 14.73
C LYS A 19 2.08 -2.24 13.53
N ALA A 20 3.33 -1.87 13.31
CA ALA A 20 3.80 -1.16 12.16
C ALA A 20 3.72 -2.13 10.98
N ASP A 21 2.52 -2.25 10.39
CA ASP A 21 2.38 -2.73 9.01
C ASP A 21 2.81 -1.57 8.10
N VAL A 22 4.12 -1.28 8.13
CA VAL A 22 4.81 -0.43 7.17
C VAL A 22 5.03 -1.30 5.94
N ALA A 23 3.94 -1.55 5.23
CA ALA A 23 3.98 -2.00 3.85
C ALA A 23 4.66 -0.87 3.04
N ALA A 24 5.98 -0.93 2.94
CA ALA A 24 6.81 -0.05 2.11
C ALA A 24 6.42 1.44 2.18
N THR A 25 6.11 1.97 3.36
CA THR A 25 6.09 3.41 3.58
C THR A 25 7.55 3.85 3.53
N SER A 26 7.92 4.51 2.41
CA SER A 26 9.08 5.40 2.26
C SER A 26 9.91 5.56 3.54
N LEU A 27 11.15 5.06 3.54
CA LEU A 27 12.16 5.39 4.57
C LEU A 27 12.54 6.90 4.58
N GLY A 28 11.80 7.74 3.87
CA GLY A 28 11.95 9.19 3.80
C GLY A 28 10.83 9.96 4.53
N PRO A 29 10.94 11.30 4.59
CA PRO A 29 10.02 12.13 5.33
C PRO A 29 8.58 12.03 4.80
N ASN A 30 7.60 12.08 5.71
CA ASN A 30 6.18 11.92 5.43
C ASN A 30 5.50 13.25 5.06
N ILE A 31 4.58 13.19 4.11
CA ILE A 31 3.68 14.30 3.79
C ILE A 31 2.27 13.95 4.24
N TYR A 32 1.74 14.82 5.10
CA TYR A 32 0.42 14.70 5.68
C TYR A 32 -0.51 15.81 5.19
N PHE A 33 -1.80 15.51 5.19
CA PHE A 33 -2.89 16.44 4.95
C PHE A 33 -3.80 16.48 6.18
N GLU A 34 -4.39 17.63 6.45
CA GLU A 34 -5.33 17.80 7.57
C GLU A 34 -6.66 17.07 7.34
N SER A 35 -7.01 16.85 6.08
CA SER A 35 -8.27 16.22 5.70
C SER A 35 -8.11 15.38 4.41
N PRO A 36 -9.04 14.42 4.15
CA PRO A 36 -9.04 13.65 2.92
C PRO A 36 -9.13 14.55 1.69
N GLN A 37 -8.21 14.35 0.75
CA GLN A 37 -8.13 15.17 -0.45
C GLN A 37 -8.92 14.58 -1.63
N PRO A 38 -9.43 15.44 -2.53
CA PRO A 38 -9.54 16.88 -2.35
C PRO A 38 -10.59 17.26 -1.29
N ILE A 39 -10.40 18.41 -0.64
CA ILE A 39 -11.39 18.96 0.29
C ILE A 39 -12.70 19.30 -0.44
N ASN A 40 -13.82 19.18 0.26
CA ASN A 40 -15.18 19.51 -0.20
C ASN A 40 -15.73 18.70 -1.39
N ASP A 41 -15.03 17.66 -1.84
CA ASP A 41 -15.57 16.72 -2.83
C ASP A 41 -16.15 15.47 -2.15
N SER A 42 -17.16 14.88 -2.80
CA SER A 42 -17.85 13.67 -2.36
C SER A 42 -16.92 12.46 -2.33
N GLU A 43 -17.07 11.64 -1.30
CA GLU A 43 -16.41 10.34 -1.16
C GLU A 43 -17.07 9.30 -2.07
N LEU A 44 -16.25 8.44 -2.66
CA LEU A 44 -16.71 7.25 -3.38
C LEU A 44 -16.96 6.11 -2.40
N ASP A 45 -17.87 5.22 -2.76
CA ASP A 45 -18.17 3.96 -2.07
C ASP A 45 -17.61 2.73 -2.80
N HIS A 46 -17.18 2.88 -4.06
CA HIS A 46 -16.51 1.86 -4.85
C HIS A 46 -15.54 2.46 -5.88
N PHE A 47 -14.62 1.64 -6.38
CA PHE A 47 -13.72 2.02 -7.46
C PHE A 47 -14.50 2.22 -8.77
N PRO A 48 -14.29 3.30 -9.54
CA PRO A 48 -14.91 3.43 -10.85
C PRO A 48 -14.45 2.33 -11.82
N ASN A 49 -15.34 1.82 -12.68
CA ASN A 49 -15.05 0.71 -13.61
C ASN A 49 -13.77 0.88 -14.43
N LYS A 50 -13.42 2.11 -14.82
CA LYS A 50 -12.20 2.38 -15.59
C LYS A 50 -10.91 1.97 -14.85
N PHE A 51 -10.91 1.99 -13.52
CA PHE A 51 -9.77 1.60 -12.68
C PHE A 51 -9.77 0.11 -12.31
N LYS A 52 -10.90 -0.58 -12.50
CA LYS A 52 -11.00 -2.00 -12.16
C LYS A 52 -10.21 -2.85 -13.14
N GLY A 53 -9.51 -3.85 -12.61
CA GLY A 53 -8.76 -4.82 -13.40
C GLY A 53 -7.50 -5.30 -12.71
N LEU A 54 -6.77 -6.12 -13.46
CA LEU A 54 -5.43 -6.58 -13.12
C LEU A 54 -4.41 -5.80 -13.96
N TYR A 55 -3.42 -5.23 -13.28
CA TYR A 55 -2.33 -4.50 -13.89
C TYR A 55 -1.01 -5.15 -13.46
N MET A 56 0.05 -5.00 -14.24
CA MET A 56 1.36 -5.57 -13.97
C MET A 56 2.45 -4.54 -14.26
N ASP A 57 3.41 -4.41 -13.35
CA ASP A 57 4.59 -3.58 -13.59
C ASP A 57 5.68 -4.36 -14.36
N LYS A 58 6.84 -3.73 -14.54
CA LYS A 58 8.01 -4.35 -15.19
C LYS A 58 8.65 -5.48 -14.36
N ASP A 59 8.42 -5.49 -13.06
CA ASP A 59 9.04 -6.41 -12.09
C ASP A 59 8.11 -7.60 -11.79
N SER A 60 7.04 -7.77 -12.57
CA SER A 60 6.01 -8.80 -12.39
C SER A 60 5.27 -8.72 -11.05
N THR A 61 5.23 -7.54 -10.44
CA THR A 61 4.29 -7.23 -9.37
C THR A 61 2.95 -6.88 -10.01
N PHE A 62 1.90 -7.55 -9.55
CA PHE A 62 0.55 -7.28 -10.01
C PHE A 62 -0.14 -6.29 -9.08
N LEU A 63 -0.89 -5.36 -9.65
CA LEU A 63 -1.83 -4.51 -8.94
C LEU A 63 -3.24 -4.92 -9.35
N ARG A 64 -4.01 -5.45 -8.39
CA ARG A 64 -5.41 -5.80 -8.59
C ARG A 64 -6.29 -4.74 -7.96
N ILE A 65 -7.19 -4.17 -8.76
CA ILE A 65 -8.23 -3.25 -8.29
C ILE A 65 -9.59 -3.88 -8.59
N ASN A 66 -10.31 -4.23 -7.52
CA ASN A 66 -11.66 -4.78 -7.57
C ASN A 66 -12.69 -3.70 -7.16
N GLU A 67 -13.91 -4.09 -6.78
CA GLU A 67 -14.97 -3.15 -6.39
C GLU A 67 -14.55 -2.22 -5.25
N ASN A 68 -13.93 -2.78 -4.22
CA ASN A 68 -13.70 -2.10 -2.95
C ASN A 68 -12.27 -2.22 -2.39
N VAL A 69 -11.37 -2.90 -3.10
CA VAL A 69 -9.99 -3.16 -2.67
C VAL A 69 -9.02 -2.95 -3.83
N ALA A 70 -7.91 -2.26 -3.56
CA ALA A 70 -6.70 -2.26 -4.37
C ALA A 70 -5.58 -2.96 -3.60
N GLN A 71 -4.91 -3.92 -4.22
CA GLN A 71 -3.88 -4.75 -3.57
C GLN A 71 -2.76 -5.13 -4.54
N TYR A 72 -1.54 -5.22 -4.02
CA TYR A 72 -0.45 -5.87 -4.71
C TYR A 72 -0.58 -7.39 -4.60
N GLU A 73 -0.18 -8.08 -5.66
CA GLU A 73 -0.04 -9.53 -5.69
C GLU A 73 1.35 -9.86 -6.24
N LYS A 74 2.14 -10.61 -5.47
CA LYS A 74 3.45 -11.13 -5.88
C LYS A 74 3.41 -12.65 -5.89
N TYR A 75 3.87 -13.23 -6.99
CA TYR A 75 3.92 -14.66 -7.18
C TYR A 75 5.36 -15.13 -7.06
N TYR A 76 5.63 -15.98 -6.06
CA TYR A 76 6.91 -16.63 -5.90
C TYR A 76 6.84 -18.01 -6.52
N LYS A 77 7.80 -18.32 -7.40
CA LYS A 77 7.89 -19.60 -8.08
C LYS A 77 9.28 -20.18 -7.86
N LEU A 78 9.34 -21.38 -7.32
CA LEU A 78 10.57 -22.13 -7.13
C LEU A 78 10.39 -23.52 -7.72
N LYS A 79 11.40 -24.00 -8.46
CA LYS A 79 11.41 -25.37 -8.97
C LYS A 79 12.43 -26.17 -8.17
N ILE A 80 12.00 -27.27 -7.56
CA ILE A 80 12.86 -28.19 -6.81
C ILE A 80 12.80 -29.59 -7.41
N HIS A 81 13.84 -30.40 -7.19
CA HIS A 81 13.79 -31.84 -7.48
C HIS A 81 12.90 -32.54 -6.44
N LYS A 82 12.26 -33.65 -6.82
CA LYS A 82 11.39 -34.41 -5.90
C LYS A 82 12.11 -34.91 -4.65
N ASP A 83 13.35 -35.36 -4.80
CA ASP A 83 14.16 -35.90 -3.70
C ASP A 83 14.42 -34.89 -2.58
N VAL A 84 14.28 -33.58 -2.84
CA VAL A 84 14.34 -32.55 -1.80
C VAL A 84 13.26 -32.76 -0.74
N LEU A 85 12.11 -33.33 -1.12
CA LEU A 85 11.03 -33.63 -0.18
C LEU A 85 11.37 -34.76 0.79
N ASP A 86 12.34 -35.62 0.47
CA ASP A 86 12.75 -36.71 1.34
C ASP A 86 13.63 -36.21 2.50
N SER A 87 14.11 -34.97 2.41
CA SER A 87 15.00 -34.33 3.38
C SER A 87 14.51 -32.94 3.79
N LEU A 88 13.21 -32.82 4.07
CA LEU A 88 12.64 -31.55 4.53
C LEU A 88 13.21 -31.13 5.89
N PRO A 89 13.47 -29.82 6.08
CA PRO A 89 13.84 -29.28 7.38
C PRO A 89 12.83 -29.65 8.48
N PRO A 90 13.29 -29.86 9.73
CA PRO A 90 12.40 -30.18 10.83
C PRO A 90 11.27 -29.15 11.04
N GLY A 91 10.03 -29.61 10.96
CA GLY A 91 8.84 -28.78 11.17
C GLY A 91 8.18 -28.30 9.88
N ASP A 92 8.83 -28.47 8.73
CA ASP A 92 8.17 -28.33 7.44
C ASP A 92 7.25 -29.54 7.21
N ILE A 93 6.07 -29.30 6.66
CA ILE A 93 5.07 -30.36 6.43
C ILE A 93 4.48 -30.27 5.03
N ILE A 94 4.21 -31.44 4.46
CA ILE A 94 3.40 -31.56 3.25
C ILE A 94 1.98 -31.94 3.67
N LYS A 95 1.00 -31.14 3.25
CA LYS A 95 -0.41 -31.41 3.49
C LYS A 95 -1.24 -30.89 2.32
N ASP A 96 -2.20 -31.70 1.84
CA ASP A 96 -3.14 -31.32 0.79
C ASP A 96 -2.45 -30.77 -0.48
N ASN A 97 -1.35 -31.42 -0.89
CA ASN A 97 -0.51 -31.01 -2.03
C ASN A 97 0.08 -29.59 -1.91
N LYS A 98 0.35 -29.18 -0.66
CA LYS A 98 1.02 -27.93 -0.29
C LYS A 98 2.22 -28.23 0.61
N LEU A 99 3.29 -27.47 0.42
CA LEU A 99 4.44 -27.45 1.33
C LEU A 99 4.29 -26.24 2.27
N VAL A 100 4.26 -26.50 3.58
CA VAL A 100 4.29 -25.47 4.61
C VAL A 100 5.71 -25.37 5.15
N VAL A 101 6.36 -24.24 4.91
CA VAL A 101 7.72 -23.95 5.38
C VAL A 101 7.61 -23.16 6.68
N LYS A 102 8.03 -23.77 7.79
CA LYS A 102 7.87 -23.22 9.13
C LYS A 102 8.74 -21.99 9.36
N GLU A 103 9.97 -22.00 8.85
CA GLU A 103 10.95 -20.92 9.05
C GLU A 103 10.40 -19.55 8.58
N TRP A 104 9.73 -19.52 7.43
CA TRP A 104 9.19 -18.30 6.83
C TRP A 104 7.69 -18.11 7.08
N GLY A 105 7.03 -19.07 7.72
CA GLY A 105 5.58 -19.09 7.88
C GLY A 105 4.83 -19.08 6.55
N GLN A 106 5.42 -19.65 5.50
CA GLN A 106 4.91 -19.57 4.13
C GLN A 106 4.40 -20.91 3.63
N THR A 107 3.33 -20.89 2.83
CA THR A 107 2.76 -22.08 2.20
C THR A 107 2.90 -21.99 0.69
N PHE A 108 3.31 -23.09 0.06
CA PHE A 108 3.47 -23.23 -1.38
C PHE A 108 2.55 -24.31 -1.93
N ASP A 109 1.80 -23.98 -2.98
CA ASP A 109 1.14 -24.95 -3.83
C ASP A 109 2.18 -25.76 -4.61
N MET A 110 2.03 -27.09 -4.61
CA MET A 110 2.95 -28.00 -5.27
C MET A 110 2.38 -28.47 -6.60
N TYR A 111 3.12 -28.31 -7.69
CA TYR A 111 2.74 -28.81 -9.01
C TYR A 111 3.82 -29.75 -9.54
N PRO A 112 3.60 -31.08 -9.53
CA PRO A 112 4.53 -32.03 -10.11
C PRO A 112 4.79 -31.76 -11.60
N LYS A 113 6.06 -31.85 -12.01
CA LYS A 113 6.54 -31.63 -13.38
C LYS A 113 7.71 -32.57 -13.68
N GLY A 114 7.43 -33.79 -14.15
CA GLY A 114 8.44 -34.83 -14.33
C GLY A 114 9.12 -35.15 -12.99
N ASP A 115 10.44 -35.06 -12.92
CA ASP A 115 11.23 -35.31 -11.71
C ASP A 115 11.35 -34.08 -10.79
N SER A 116 10.67 -33.00 -11.15
CA SER A 116 10.64 -31.77 -10.37
C SER A 116 9.26 -31.47 -9.83
N ILE A 117 9.21 -30.54 -8.89
CA ILE A 117 8.00 -29.93 -8.35
C ILE A 117 8.15 -28.43 -8.50
N LEU A 118 7.15 -27.80 -9.10
CA LEU A 118 7.02 -26.35 -9.09
C LEU A 118 6.25 -25.95 -7.83
N LEU A 119 6.92 -25.25 -6.94
CA LEU A 119 6.35 -24.58 -5.78
C LEU A 119 5.88 -23.19 -6.18
N VAL A 120 4.64 -22.86 -5.88
CA VAL A 120 4.05 -21.55 -6.14
C VAL A 120 3.44 -21.00 -4.86
N SER A 121 3.79 -19.77 -4.49
CA SER A 121 3.06 -19.05 -3.44
C SER A 121 2.69 -17.66 -3.93
N LYS A 122 1.66 -17.10 -3.30
CA LYS A 122 1.16 -15.76 -3.59
C LYS A 122 1.19 -14.94 -2.30
N SER A 123 1.89 -13.80 -2.33
CA SER A 123 1.77 -12.77 -1.31
C SER A 123 0.78 -11.70 -1.78
N ILE A 124 -0.06 -11.23 -0.87
CA ILE A 124 -1.04 -10.17 -1.11
C ILE A 124 -0.79 -9.06 -0.09
N ASP A 125 -0.69 -7.83 -0.58
CA ASP A 125 -0.52 -6.64 0.26
C ASP A 125 -1.60 -5.60 -0.10
N THR A 126 -2.37 -5.17 0.89
CA THR A 126 -3.52 -4.29 0.67
C THR A 126 -3.07 -2.83 0.64
N ILE A 127 -3.19 -2.21 -0.53
CA ILE A 127 -2.86 -0.79 -0.71
C ILE A 127 -4.01 0.06 -0.17
N PHE A 128 -5.25 -0.29 -0.53
CA PHE A 128 -6.43 0.47 -0.16
C PHE A 128 -7.66 -0.41 -0.05
N ARG A 129 -8.51 -0.13 0.94
CA ARG A 129 -9.85 -0.67 1.08
C ARG A 129 -10.78 0.38 1.63
N PHE A 130 -11.91 0.62 0.95
CA PHE A 130 -12.92 1.58 1.42
C PHE A 130 -13.32 1.30 2.87
N SER A 131 -13.15 2.30 3.73
CA SER A 131 -13.47 2.24 5.15
C SER A 131 -13.56 3.64 5.74
N TYR A 132 -13.92 3.73 7.02
CA TYR A 132 -13.89 5.01 7.74
C TYR A 132 -12.51 5.67 7.73
N TYR A 133 -11.43 4.87 7.69
CA TYR A 133 -10.04 5.33 7.74
C TYR A 133 -9.39 5.46 6.35
N GLN A 134 -10.07 5.03 5.29
CA GLN A 134 -9.52 5.01 3.95
C GLN A 134 -10.60 5.44 2.96
N LYS A 135 -10.41 6.63 2.39
CA LYS A 135 -11.38 7.33 1.58
C LYS A 135 -10.84 7.55 0.19
N ALA A 136 -11.69 7.39 -0.82
CA ALA A 136 -11.33 7.73 -2.19
C ALA A 136 -12.26 8.81 -2.74
N LYS A 137 -11.69 9.73 -3.52
CA LYS A 137 -12.39 10.86 -4.16
C LYS A 137 -11.85 11.05 -5.57
N ARG A 138 -12.52 11.87 -6.40
CA ARG A 138 -12.08 12.14 -7.78
C ARG A 138 -11.74 13.59 -7.99
N ILE A 139 -10.71 13.85 -8.78
CA ILE A 139 -10.40 15.19 -9.29
C ILE A 139 -9.76 15.09 -10.67
N ASN A 140 -10.23 15.88 -11.63
CA ASN A 140 -9.67 15.96 -12.99
C ASN A 140 -9.49 14.61 -13.72
N GLY A 141 -10.32 13.62 -13.39
CA GLY A 141 -10.21 12.26 -13.95
C GLY A 141 -9.34 11.31 -13.12
N ASP A 142 -8.50 11.81 -12.23
CA ASP A 142 -7.70 11.01 -11.30
C ASP A 142 -8.54 10.52 -10.12
N LEU A 143 -8.10 9.41 -9.54
CA LEU A 143 -8.61 8.88 -8.29
C LEU A 143 -7.60 9.21 -7.19
N VAL A 144 -8.09 9.86 -6.15
CA VAL A 144 -7.29 10.30 -5.00
C VAL A 144 -7.65 9.44 -3.82
N ILE A 145 -6.66 8.77 -3.25
CA ILE A 145 -6.81 7.90 -2.10
C ILE A 145 -6.21 8.60 -0.90
N SER A 146 -7.01 8.74 0.16
CA SER A 146 -6.61 9.30 1.44
C SER A 146 -6.66 8.23 2.52
N LYS A 147 -5.52 7.95 3.15
CA LYS A 147 -5.41 6.98 4.26
C LYS A 147 -5.16 7.74 5.55
N LYS A 148 -6.00 7.51 6.56
CA LYS A 148 -5.87 8.16 7.85
C LYS A 148 -4.67 7.60 8.59
N ASP A 149 -3.83 8.50 9.07
CA ASP A 149 -2.73 8.20 9.99
C ASP A 149 -2.87 9.12 11.21
N SER A 150 -3.26 8.52 12.33
CA SER A 150 -3.65 9.26 13.54
C SER A 150 -4.73 10.29 13.25
N ILE A 151 -4.44 11.59 13.39
CA ILE A 151 -5.33 12.72 13.10
C ILE A 151 -5.15 13.28 11.69
N PHE A 152 -4.12 12.82 10.96
CA PHE A 152 -3.76 13.30 9.63
C PHE A 152 -4.08 12.28 8.54
N TRP A 153 -3.80 12.65 7.29
CA TRP A 153 -4.08 11.84 6.11
C TRP A 153 -2.88 11.79 5.17
N ASN A 154 -2.48 10.59 4.76
CA ASN A 154 -1.58 10.37 3.64
C ASN A 154 -2.38 10.34 2.34
N VAL A 155 -1.82 10.85 1.25
CA VAL A 155 -2.51 10.92 -0.05
C VAL A 155 -1.67 10.30 -1.15
N GLU A 156 -2.33 9.43 -1.92
CA GLU A 156 -1.81 8.79 -3.12
C GLU A 156 -2.80 8.98 -4.27
N THR A 157 -2.36 8.80 -5.51
CA THR A 157 -3.23 8.95 -6.67
C THR A 157 -3.09 7.81 -7.66
N PHE A 158 -4.21 7.40 -8.23
CA PHE A 158 -4.28 6.57 -9.43
C PHE A 158 -4.74 7.41 -10.62
N SER A 159 -3.96 7.37 -11.69
CA SER A 159 -4.28 7.97 -12.99
C SER A 159 -4.28 6.88 -14.06
N ILE A 160 -5.13 6.99 -15.06
CA ILE A 160 -5.15 6.06 -16.19
C ILE A 160 -5.01 6.83 -17.49
N ASN A 161 -4.09 6.38 -18.34
CA ASN A 161 -3.94 6.83 -19.72
C ASN A 161 -3.69 5.61 -20.63
N ASN A 162 -4.50 5.41 -21.68
CA ASN A 162 -4.33 4.33 -22.65
C ASN A 162 -4.16 2.91 -22.04
N ASN A 163 -4.90 2.61 -20.96
CA ASN A 163 -4.80 1.39 -20.14
C ASN A 163 -3.53 1.23 -19.30
N ASP A 164 -2.63 2.21 -19.31
CA ASP A 164 -1.53 2.30 -18.35
C ASP A 164 -2.04 3.01 -17.10
N LEU A 165 -1.88 2.34 -15.95
CA LEU A 165 -2.21 2.87 -14.65
C LEU A 165 -0.94 3.40 -13.99
N LYS A 166 -1.03 4.65 -13.55
CA LYS A 166 0.01 5.38 -12.85
C LYS A 166 -0.40 5.50 -11.39
N PHE A 167 0.39 4.91 -10.51
CA PHE A 167 0.22 5.03 -9.06
C PHE A 167 1.30 5.97 -8.52
N ARG A 168 0.88 7.08 -7.91
CA ARG A 168 1.79 8.13 -7.46
C ARG A 168 1.64 8.40 -5.96
N THR A 169 2.78 8.47 -5.29
CA THR A 169 2.92 8.90 -3.90
C THR A 169 3.64 10.24 -3.88
N ILE A 170 3.06 11.24 -3.22
CA ILE A 170 3.68 12.56 -3.09
C ILE A 170 4.85 12.45 -2.10
N GLY A 171 6.04 12.89 -2.51
CA GLY A 171 7.26 12.76 -1.73
C GLY A 171 7.70 14.06 -1.10
N PHE A 172 8.47 13.97 0.00
CA PHE A 172 9.05 15.13 0.71
C PHE A 172 9.83 16.07 -0.20
N GLU A 173 10.50 15.52 -1.20
CA GLU A 173 11.27 16.28 -2.20
C GLU A 173 10.42 17.32 -2.97
N ASP A 174 9.10 17.17 -2.98
CA ASP A 174 8.20 18.09 -3.68
C ASP A 174 7.75 19.28 -2.85
N ILE A 175 8.06 19.34 -1.55
CA ILE A 175 7.52 20.39 -0.66
C ILE A 175 7.82 21.78 -1.19
N LYS A 176 9.05 22.05 -1.65
CA LYS A 176 9.40 23.35 -2.23
C LYS A 176 8.55 23.68 -3.47
N LYS A 177 8.28 22.68 -4.31
CA LYS A 177 7.44 22.85 -5.51
C LYS A 177 5.98 23.10 -5.11
N ILE A 178 5.47 22.35 -4.15
CA ILE A 178 4.11 22.49 -3.61
C ILE A 178 3.94 23.89 -2.97
N ASP A 179 4.87 24.28 -2.12
CA ASP A 179 4.87 25.56 -1.44
C ASP A 179 4.95 26.73 -2.43
N SER A 180 5.53 26.56 -3.62
CA SER A 180 5.53 27.62 -4.63
C SER A 180 4.14 27.92 -5.23
N ILE A 181 3.18 26.99 -5.12
CA ILE A 181 1.84 27.10 -5.72
C ILE A 181 0.70 27.12 -4.71
N THR A 182 0.99 26.98 -3.41
CA THR A 182 0.01 27.08 -2.32
C THR A 182 0.13 28.43 -1.59
N ALA A 183 -1.01 28.98 -1.19
CA ALA A 183 -1.07 30.18 -0.36
C ALA A 183 -0.57 29.88 1.06
N VAL A 184 -1.03 28.78 1.66
CA VAL A 184 -0.55 28.29 2.95
C VAL A 184 0.65 27.36 2.71
N LYS A 185 1.79 27.72 3.28
CA LYS A 185 3.01 26.90 3.19
C LYS A 185 2.92 25.69 4.09
N SER A 186 3.65 24.65 3.72
CA SER A 186 3.82 23.45 4.51
C SER A 186 4.30 23.79 5.93
N LYS A 187 3.76 23.06 6.92
CA LYS A 187 4.18 23.18 8.31
C LYS A 187 4.94 21.92 8.70
N MET A 188 6.19 22.09 9.11
CA MET A 188 6.96 20.99 9.71
C MET A 188 6.29 20.54 11.02
N LEU A 189 5.97 19.26 11.13
CA LEU A 189 5.40 18.63 12.32
C LEU A 189 6.51 18.09 13.24
N ASP A 190 7.51 17.47 12.62
CA ASP A 190 8.74 16.97 13.23
C ASP A 190 9.86 16.98 12.17
N SER A 191 11.05 16.48 12.51
CA SER A 191 12.20 16.49 11.60
C SER A 191 11.93 15.79 10.26
N MET A 192 10.97 14.86 10.21
CA MET A 192 10.69 13.98 9.09
C MET A 192 9.24 14.08 8.61
N SER A 193 8.48 15.11 8.96
CA SER A 193 7.05 15.15 8.64
C SER A 193 6.55 16.57 8.37
N TYR A 194 5.73 16.73 7.33
CA TYR A 194 5.17 18.02 6.93
C TYR A 194 3.67 17.94 6.73
N LEU A 195 2.97 18.98 7.16
CA LEU A 195 1.53 19.14 7.01
C LEU A 195 1.22 20.12 5.88
N LEU A 196 0.45 19.67 4.91
CA LEU A 196 -0.09 20.45 3.81
C LEU A 196 -1.58 20.76 4.06
N LYS A 197 -1.98 21.99 3.68
CA LYS A 197 -3.37 22.46 3.78
C LYS A 197 -3.83 23.14 2.48
N PRO A 198 -3.73 22.46 1.32
CA PRO A 198 -4.12 23.06 0.06
C PRO A 198 -5.65 23.22 0.00
N THR A 199 -6.10 24.27 -0.65
CA THR A 199 -7.47 24.34 -1.17
C THR A 199 -7.68 23.27 -2.26
N ARG A 200 -8.94 22.95 -2.57
CA ARG A 200 -9.28 22.05 -3.69
C ARG A 200 -8.59 22.45 -5.01
N LYS A 201 -8.58 23.76 -5.31
CA LYS A 201 -7.97 24.29 -6.54
C LYS A 201 -6.44 24.19 -6.53
N GLU A 202 -5.80 24.39 -5.38
CA GLU A 202 -4.36 24.20 -5.23
C GLU A 202 -3.99 22.72 -5.32
N PHE A 203 -4.75 21.82 -4.68
CA PHE A 203 -4.53 20.38 -4.79
C PHE A 203 -4.59 19.92 -6.24
N GLY A 204 -5.58 20.38 -7.01
CA GLY A 204 -5.66 20.12 -8.45
C GLY A 204 -4.48 20.69 -9.27
N ARG A 205 -3.76 21.70 -8.77
CA ARG A 205 -2.51 22.20 -9.37
C ARG A 205 -1.29 21.40 -8.91
N ILE A 206 -1.26 20.94 -7.65
CA ILE A 206 -0.22 20.05 -7.11
C ILE A 206 -0.09 18.81 -7.99
N LEU A 207 -1.22 18.17 -8.32
CA LEU A 207 -1.21 16.95 -9.17
C LEU A 207 -0.67 17.18 -10.59
N LYS A 208 -0.55 18.44 -11.04
CA LYS A 208 -0.01 18.80 -12.35
C LYS A 208 1.47 19.21 -12.30
N ILE A 209 2.09 19.23 -11.13
CA ILE A 209 3.53 19.47 -10.99
C ILE A 209 4.27 18.37 -11.78
N LYS A 210 5.23 18.80 -12.60
CA LYS A 210 6.11 17.88 -13.32
C LYS A 210 7.02 17.15 -12.33
N ASP A 211 7.21 15.86 -12.53
CA ASP A 211 8.08 15.01 -11.70
C ASP A 211 7.69 15.10 -10.21
N LEU A 212 6.38 15.05 -9.93
CA LEU A 212 5.83 15.04 -8.58
C LEU A 212 5.96 13.63 -7.96
N GLY A 213 6.82 13.48 -6.97
CA GLY A 213 6.91 12.32 -6.11
C GLY A 213 7.31 11.05 -6.84
N TYR A 214 7.03 9.92 -6.20
CA TYR A 214 7.37 8.59 -6.72
C TYR A 214 6.24 8.07 -7.59
N LEU A 215 6.59 7.62 -8.79
CA LEU A 215 5.66 7.09 -9.78
C LEU A 215 5.94 5.62 -10.03
N GLN A 216 4.93 4.78 -9.81
CA GLN A 216 4.89 3.40 -10.25
C GLN A 216 3.95 3.29 -11.46
N GLU A 217 4.40 2.58 -12.49
CA GLU A 217 3.65 2.41 -13.73
C GLU A 217 3.29 0.94 -13.93
N PHE A 218 2.02 0.68 -14.20
CA PHE A 218 1.47 -0.64 -14.42
C PHE A 218 0.73 -0.67 -15.76
N LYS A 219 0.90 -1.76 -16.50
CA LYS A 219 0.14 -2.02 -17.73
C LYS A 219 -1.04 -2.92 -17.42
N LYS A 220 -2.21 -2.62 -17.97
CA LYS A 220 -3.37 -3.51 -17.83
C LYS A 220 -3.07 -4.86 -18.47
N VAL A 221 -3.28 -5.93 -17.73
CA VAL A 221 -3.19 -7.30 -18.25
C VAL A 221 -4.43 -7.51 -19.12
N LYS A 222 -4.21 -7.76 -20.41
CA LYS A 222 -5.30 -8.12 -21.32
C LYS A 222 -5.86 -9.47 -20.89
N SER A 223 -7.16 -9.49 -20.60
CA SER A 223 -7.97 -10.71 -20.49
C SER A 223 -8.21 -11.32 -21.85
#